data_AF-A0A2N5KK60-F1
#
_entry.id   AF-A0A2N5KK60-F1
#
_cell.length_a   1.000
_cell.length_b   1.000
_cell.length_c   1.000
_cell.angle_alpha   90.00
_cell.angle_beta   90.00
_cell.angle_gamma   90.00
#
_symmetry.space_group_name_H-M   'P 1'
#
loop_
_entity.id
_entity.type
_entity.pdbx_description
1 polymer ?
#
loop_
_entity_poly.entity_id
_entity_poly.type
_entity_poly.pdbx_seq_one_letter_code
_entity_poly.pdbx_strand_id
1 'polypeptide(L)'
;MTQENTTPETATTEANAVHHQTKKSADLALAKKAISPDSHRAVLAGDLSLEEARSLGRNAGPAGPAVRVNKNDRTPTSTPCLCGCGELVPRNFKAGHDMRMYRVAREHLTEGRELTDEQADYLETSGKMARVKAKIAEENRRRAEQEAKKKPKK
;
A
#
# COMPACT_ATOMS: atom_id res chain seq x y z
N MET A 1 -24.23 38.83 -45.26
CA MET A 1 -23.79 37.55 -45.84
C MET A 1 -23.57 36.57 -44.69
N THR A 2 -24.61 35.82 -44.36
CA THR A 2 -24.62 34.72 -43.40
C THR A 2 -23.87 33.54 -44.01
N GLN A 3 -22.81 33.06 -43.36
CA GLN A 3 -22.18 31.79 -43.71
C GLN A 3 -22.61 30.74 -42.70
N GLU A 4 -23.20 29.69 -43.25
CA GLU A 4 -23.94 28.64 -42.59
C GLU A 4 -23.01 27.59 -41.99
N ASN A 5 -23.44 27.03 -40.87
CA ASN A 5 -22.86 25.87 -40.23
C ASN A 5 -22.79 24.69 -41.21
N THR A 6 -21.61 24.07 -41.34
CA THR A 6 -21.49 22.72 -41.90
C THR A 6 -20.70 21.87 -40.93
N THR A 7 -21.41 21.21 -40.02
CA THR A 7 -20.97 19.97 -39.37
C THR A 7 -20.76 18.92 -40.46
N PRO A 8 -19.59 18.28 -40.58
CA PRO A 8 -19.50 17.06 -41.36
C PRO A 8 -20.13 15.91 -40.58
N GLU A 9 -21.02 15.25 -41.30
CA GLU A 9 -21.79 14.07 -40.95
C GLU A 9 -20.94 12.92 -40.40
N THR A 10 -21.56 12.21 -39.46
CA THR A 10 -21.25 10.86 -39.03
C THR A 10 -21.17 9.92 -40.23
N ALA A 11 -19.95 9.47 -40.55
CA ALA A 11 -19.71 8.45 -41.56
C ALA A 11 -19.37 7.11 -40.89
N THR A 12 -20.30 6.17 -41.05
CA THR A 12 -20.06 4.75 -41.36
C THR A 12 -19.67 3.80 -40.21
N THR A 13 -20.70 3.16 -39.65
CA THR A 13 -20.66 1.83 -39.02
C THR A 13 -20.25 0.76 -40.05
N GLU A 14 -18.95 0.54 -40.21
CA GLU A 14 -18.43 -0.79 -40.54
C GLU A 14 -18.12 -1.47 -39.21
N ALA A 15 -18.54 -2.73 -39.03
CA ALA A 15 -18.10 -3.53 -37.90
C ALA A 15 -16.58 -3.70 -38.00
N ASN A 16 -15.84 -2.76 -37.41
CA ASN A 16 -14.39 -2.70 -37.41
C ASN A 16 -13.89 -3.95 -36.69
N ALA A 17 -13.55 -4.98 -37.46
CA ALA A 17 -12.90 -6.16 -36.94
C ALA A 17 -11.55 -5.72 -36.37
N VAL A 18 -11.53 -5.43 -35.06
CA VAL A 18 -10.33 -4.96 -34.36
C VAL A 18 -9.23 -5.97 -34.58
N HIS A 19 -8.11 -5.50 -35.15
CA HIS A 19 -6.99 -6.35 -35.50
C HIS A 19 -6.54 -7.17 -34.28
N HIS A 20 -6.22 -8.46 -34.49
CA HIS A 20 -5.88 -9.39 -33.40
C HIS A 20 -4.76 -8.87 -32.49
N GLN A 21 -3.81 -8.10 -33.05
CA GLN A 21 -2.74 -7.46 -32.27
C GLN A 21 -3.25 -6.34 -31.37
N THR A 22 -4.26 -5.59 -31.79
CA THR A 22 -4.88 -4.52 -31.00
C THR A 22 -5.62 -5.11 -29.81
N LYS A 23 -6.37 -6.20 -30.00
CA LYS A 23 -7.00 -6.95 -28.91
C LYS A 23 -5.98 -7.44 -27.88
N LYS A 24 -4.91 -8.12 -28.33
CA LYS A 24 -3.83 -8.60 -27.45
C LYS A 24 -3.15 -7.46 -26.69
N SER A 25 -2.97 -6.32 -27.34
CA SER A 25 -2.34 -5.14 -26.74
C SER A 25 -3.26 -4.43 -25.74
N ALA A 26 -4.57 -4.41 -26.00
CA ALA A 26 -5.59 -3.90 -25.10
C ALA A 26 -5.71 -4.80 -23.85
N ASP A 27 -5.71 -6.12 -24.01
CA ASP A 27 -5.73 -7.09 -22.90
C ASP A 27 -4.50 -6.91 -22.00
N LEU A 28 -3.32 -6.74 -22.59
CA LEU A 28 -2.09 -6.48 -21.85
C LEU A 28 -2.11 -5.13 -21.14
N ALA A 29 -2.70 -4.10 -21.76
CA ALA A 29 -2.86 -2.79 -21.15
C ALA A 29 -3.84 -2.83 -19.96
N LEU A 30 -4.93 -3.58 -20.06
CA LEU A 30 -5.87 -3.81 -18.96
C LEU A 30 -5.20 -4.58 -17.82
N ALA A 31 -4.47 -5.66 -18.14
CA ALA A 31 -3.75 -6.47 -17.14
C ALA A 31 -2.69 -5.64 -16.39
N LYS A 32 -1.98 -4.75 -17.09
CA LYS A 32 -1.03 -3.79 -16.50
C LYS A 32 -1.69 -2.61 -15.81
N LYS A 33 -3.03 -2.55 -15.78
CA LYS A 33 -3.82 -1.45 -15.20
C LYS A 33 -3.47 -0.09 -15.83
N ALA A 34 -3.11 -0.08 -17.11
CA ALA A 34 -2.80 1.13 -17.87
C ALA A 34 -4.06 1.79 -18.45
N ILE A 35 -5.14 1.03 -18.68
CA ILE A 35 -6.43 1.51 -19.18
C ILE A 35 -7.57 1.02 -18.28
N SER A 36 -8.70 1.73 -18.27
CA SER A 36 -9.91 1.30 -17.54
C SER A 36 -10.61 0.14 -18.27
N PRO A 37 -11.45 -0.67 -17.56
CA PRO A 37 -12.30 -1.68 -18.21
C PRO A 37 -13.24 -1.11 -19.28
N ASP A 38 -13.67 0.14 -19.12
CA ASP A 38 -14.56 0.81 -20.08
C ASP A 38 -13.80 1.28 -21.32
N SER A 39 -12.59 1.81 -21.14
CA SER A 39 -11.68 2.11 -22.26
C SER A 39 -11.25 0.85 -23.01
N HIS A 40 -11.06 -0.28 -22.32
CA HIS A 40 -10.80 -1.58 -22.97
C HIS A 40 -11.96 -2.01 -23.86
N ARG A 41 -13.21 -1.90 -23.36
CA ARG A 41 -14.41 -2.20 -24.14
C ARG A 41 -14.54 -1.29 -25.37
N ALA A 42 -14.27 0.01 -25.23
CA ALA A 42 -14.30 0.96 -26.35
C ALA A 42 -13.22 0.67 -27.41
N VAL A 43 -12.02 0.22 -26.99
CA VAL A 43 -10.96 -0.20 -27.93
C VAL A 43 -11.36 -1.46 -28.70
N LEU A 44 -12.06 -2.40 -28.06
CA LEU A 44 -12.55 -3.61 -28.73
C LEU A 44 -13.76 -3.34 -29.63
N ALA A 45 -14.52 -2.29 -29.36
CA ALA A 45 -15.61 -1.82 -30.21
C ALA A 45 -15.11 -0.99 -31.41
N GLY A 46 -13.85 -0.53 -31.38
CA GLY A 46 -13.29 0.36 -32.40
C GLY A 46 -13.66 1.83 -32.21
N ASP A 47 -14.34 2.17 -31.11
CA ASP A 47 -14.78 3.53 -30.77
C ASP A 47 -13.64 4.41 -30.23
N LEU A 48 -12.53 3.79 -29.82
CA LEU A 48 -11.39 4.46 -29.20
C LEU A 48 -10.07 3.79 -29.61
N SER A 49 -9.04 4.58 -29.91
CA SER A 49 -7.72 3.99 -30.16
C SER A 49 -7.05 3.53 -28.85
N LEU A 50 -6.13 2.57 -28.94
CA LEU A 50 -5.38 2.09 -27.78
C LEU A 50 -4.50 3.20 -27.15
N GLU A 51 -4.03 4.15 -27.94
CA GLU A 51 -3.21 5.27 -27.47
C GLU A 51 -4.04 6.29 -26.68
N GLU A 52 -5.25 6.60 -27.16
CA GLU A 52 -6.21 7.44 -26.44
C GLU A 52 -6.67 6.78 -25.14
N ALA A 53 -6.95 5.47 -25.18
CA ALA A 53 -7.29 4.69 -23.99
C ALA A 53 -6.19 4.75 -22.92
N ARG A 54 -4.91 4.67 -23.31
CA ARG A 54 -3.76 4.80 -22.40
C ARG A 54 -3.63 6.20 -21.83
N SER A 55 -3.96 7.22 -22.62
CA SER A 55 -3.90 8.62 -22.20
C SER A 55 -4.99 8.97 -21.18
N LEU A 56 -6.18 8.35 -21.27
CA LEU A 56 -7.23 8.42 -20.25
C LEU A 56 -6.81 7.74 -18.94
N GLY A 57 -6.06 6.64 -19.05
CA GLY A 57 -5.55 5.90 -17.91
C GLY A 57 -6.58 4.96 -17.27
N ARG A 58 -6.22 4.42 -16.11
CA ARG A 58 -7.05 3.40 -15.41
C ARG A 58 -8.36 3.95 -14.83
N ASN A 59 -8.36 5.21 -14.41
CA ASN A 59 -9.42 5.78 -13.58
C ASN A 59 -10.42 6.64 -14.37
N ALA A 60 -10.23 6.78 -15.69
CA ALA A 60 -11.14 7.48 -16.57
C ALA A 60 -11.63 6.53 -17.68
N GLY A 61 -12.93 6.49 -17.87
CA GLY A 61 -13.55 5.90 -19.05
C GLY A 61 -13.67 6.95 -20.17
N PRO A 62 -14.00 6.54 -21.40
CA PRO A 62 -14.17 7.45 -22.54
C PRO A 62 -15.26 8.52 -22.33
N ALA A 63 -16.23 8.28 -21.43
CA ALA A 63 -17.30 9.22 -21.09
C ALA A 63 -17.07 10.02 -19.80
N GLY A 64 -15.97 9.76 -19.08
CA GLY A 64 -15.70 10.40 -17.78
C GLY A 64 -14.69 11.54 -17.91
N PRO A 65 -14.75 12.56 -17.03
CA PRO A 65 -13.68 13.55 -16.97
C PRO A 65 -12.36 12.83 -16.66
N ALA A 66 -11.30 13.15 -17.41
CA ALA A 66 -9.98 12.57 -17.19
C ALA A 66 -9.47 12.94 -15.79
N VAL A 67 -9.68 12.05 -14.81
CA VAL A 67 -9.16 12.24 -13.45
C VAL A 67 -7.67 11.94 -13.48
N ARG A 68 -6.87 12.96 -13.79
CA ARG A 68 -5.42 12.95 -13.57
C ARG A 68 -5.19 12.98 -12.06
N VAL A 69 -5.12 11.80 -11.43
CA VAL A 69 -4.60 11.70 -10.07
C VAL A 69 -3.12 12.08 -10.13
N ASN A 70 -2.82 13.32 -9.78
CA ASN A 70 -1.45 13.79 -9.70
C ASN A 70 -0.71 12.93 -8.68
N LYS A 71 0.48 12.46 -9.02
CA LYS A 71 1.32 11.69 -8.08
C LYS A 71 1.61 12.51 -6.81
N ASN A 72 1.59 13.84 -6.93
CA ASN A 72 1.77 14.80 -5.84
C ASN A 72 0.52 14.97 -4.96
N ASP A 73 -0.68 14.60 -5.43
CA ASP A 73 -1.92 14.64 -4.64
C ASP A 73 -2.12 13.37 -3.79
N ARG A 74 -1.20 12.40 -3.88
CA ARG A 74 -1.08 11.38 -2.84
C ARG A 74 -0.46 12.05 -1.64
N THR A 75 -1.27 12.68 -0.79
CA THR A 75 -0.84 13.08 0.55
C THR A 75 -0.15 11.87 1.18
N PRO A 76 1.17 11.90 1.43
CA PRO A 76 1.80 10.82 2.16
C PRO A 76 1.07 10.78 3.51
N THR A 77 0.44 9.66 3.83
CA THR A 77 -0.16 9.45 5.14
C THR A 77 0.98 9.43 6.15
N SER A 78 1.39 10.61 6.60
CA SER A 78 2.46 10.76 7.55
C SER A 78 1.86 10.46 8.92
N THR A 79 2.14 9.27 9.44
CA THR A 79 1.73 8.87 10.78
C THR A 79 2.83 9.22 11.77
N PRO A 80 2.49 9.52 13.04
CA PRO A 80 3.51 9.67 14.06
C PRO A 80 4.26 8.35 14.25
N CYS A 81 5.57 8.42 14.44
CA CYS A 81 6.39 7.23 14.61
C CYS A 81 5.97 6.45 15.88
N LEU A 82 5.66 5.16 15.71
CA LEU A 82 5.19 4.28 16.78
C LEU A 82 6.21 4.07 17.92
N CYS A 83 7.48 4.43 17.73
CA CYS A 83 8.44 4.39 18.84
C CYS A 83 8.22 5.51 19.89
N GLY A 84 7.31 6.46 19.62
CA GLY A 84 6.97 7.57 20.51
C GLY A 84 7.86 8.81 20.35
N CYS A 85 8.68 8.91 19.29
CA CYS A 85 9.53 10.09 19.07
C CYS A 85 8.80 11.30 18.47
N GLY A 86 7.49 11.18 18.18
CA GLY A 86 6.66 12.27 17.67
C GLY A 86 6.91 12.68 16.21
N GLU A 87 7.93 12.12 15.57
CA GLU A 87 8.28 12.44 14.17
C GLU A 87 7.27 11.82 13.21
N LEU A 88 6.78 12.63 12.28
CA LEU A 88 5.86 12.20 11.23
C LEU A 88 6.63 11.44 10.15
N VAL A 89 6.20 10.22 9.87
CA VAL A 89 6.90 9.28 8.99
C VAL A 89 5.93 8.69 7.97
N PRO A 90 6.37 8.38 6.74
CA PRO A 90 5.50 7.82 5.69
C PRO A 90 5.06 6.37 5.96
N ARG A 91 5.59 5.74 7.02
CA ARG A 91 5.30 4.40 7.52
C ARG A 91 5.34 4.48 9.05
N ASN A 92 5.14 3.36 9.74
CA ASN A 92 5.11 3.30 11.21
C ASN A 92 6.41 3.75 11.93
N PHE A 93 7.57 3.68 11.26
CA PHE A 93 8.87 3.94 11.89
C PHE A 93 9.79 4.79 11.03
N LYS A 94 10.59 5.62 11.72
CA LYS A 94 11.85 6.14 11.18
C LYS A 94 12.85 5.00 11.00
N ALA A 95 13.78 5.15 10.06
CA ALA A 95 14.86 4.18 9.86
C ALA A 95 15.55 3.81 11.18
N GLY A 96 15.61 2.52 11.50
CA GLY A 96 16.23 1.98 12.72
C GLY A 96 15.39 2.11 14.01
N HIS A 97 14.31 2.90 14.04
CA HIS A 97 13.49 3.05 15.24
C HIS A 97 12.67 1.80 15.57
N ASP A 98 12.48 0.94 14.58
CA ASP A 98 11.84 -0.36 14.76
C ASP A 98 12.49 -1.23 15.85
N MET A 99 13.82 -1.12 16.00
CA MET A 99 14.57 -1.84 17.02
C MET A 99 14.28 -1.34 18.44
N ARG A 100 13.85 -0.08 18.59
CA ARG A 100 13.48 0.47 19.90
C ARG A 100 12.23 -0.20 20.47
N MET A 101 11.40 -0.81 19.63
CA MET A 101 10.20 -1.54 20.07
C MET A 101 10.55 -2.76 20.94
N TYR A 102 11.73 -3.37 20.80
CA TYR A 102 12.16 -4.42 21.74
C TYR A 102 12.35 -3.90 23.17
N ARG A 103 12.84 -2.66 23.31
CA ARG A 103 12.99 -2.00 24.61
C ARG A 103 11.62 -1.67 25.19
N VAL A 104 10.72 -1.09 24.38
CA VAL A 104 9.33 -0.79 24.77
C VAL A 104 8.61 -2.06 25.24
N ALA A 105 8.74 -3.17 24.50
CA ALA A 105 8.17 -4.46 24.89
C ALA A 105 8.76 -5.00 26.20
N ARG A 106 10.07 -4.82 26.44
CA ARG A 106 10.71 -5.23 27.69
C ARG A 106 10.19 -4.40 28.86
N GLU A 107 10.18 -3.07 28.73
CA GLU A 107 9.66 -2.14 29.74
C GLU A 107 8.18 -2.43 30.06
N HIS A 108 7.35 -2.74 29.07
CA HIS A 108 5.97 -3.16 29.30
C HIS A 108 5.89 -4.42 30.19
N LEU A 109 6.72 -5.43 29.91
CA LEU A 109 6.70 -6.70 30.64
C LEU A 109 7.38 -6.64 32.01
N THR A 110 8.37 -5.77 32.20
CA THR A 110 9.16 -5.70 33.45
C THR A 110 8.76 -4.55 34.36
N GLU A 111 8.42 -3.39 33.78
CA GLU A 111 8.13 -2.15 34.50
C GLU A 111 6.64 -1.80 34.45
N GLY A 112 5.82 -2.55 33.69
CA GLY A 112 4.38 -2.30 33.57
C GLY A 112 4.05 -1.06 32.74
N ARG A 113 4.97 -0.62 31.87
CA ARG A 113 4.73 0.52 30.96
C ARG A 113 3.49 0.28 30.11
N GLU A 114 2.57 1.24 30.08
CA GLU A 114 1.39 1.16 29.21
C GLU A 114 1.77 1.28 27.74
N LEU A 115 1.12 0.47 26.90
CA LEU A 115 1.26 0.48 25.45
C LEU A 115 0.00 1.07 24.84
N THR A 116 0.17 1.90 23.82
CA THR A 116 -0.96 2.28 22.95
C THR A 116 -1.45 1.06 22.18
N ASP A 117 -2.72 1.05 21.76
CA ASP A 117 -3.32 -0.05 20.99
C ASP A 117 -2.51 -0.37 19.72
N GLU A 118 -2.06 0.67 19.01
CA GLU A 118 -1.23 0.52 17.80
C GLU A 118 0.14 -0.12 18.09
N GLN A 119 0.75 0.24 19.23
CA GLN A 119 2.01 -0.38 19.66
C GLN A 119 1.80 -1.83 20.08
N ALA A 120 0.71 -2.14 20.79
CA ALA A 120 0.38 -3.49 21.23
C ALA A 120 0.15 -4.41 20.03
N ASP A 121 -0.70 -4.00 19.08
CA ASP A 121 -0.98 -4.72 17.84
C ASP A 121 0.32 -4.94 17.03
N TYR A 122 1.12 -3.89 16.85
CA TYR A 122 2.38 -4.00 16.14
C TYR A 122 3.35 -4.98 16.83
N LEU A 123 3.46 -4.93 18.15
CA LEU A 123 4.38 -5.76 18.94
C LEU A 123 3.96 -7.24 18.95
N GLU A 124 2.66 -7.51 18.90
CA GLU A 124 2.09 -8.85 18.78
C GLU A 124 2.29 -9.41 17.37
N THR A 125 1.83 -8.70 16.33
CA THR A 125 1.91 -9.12 14.93
C THR A 125 3.35 -9.28 14.43
N SER A 126 4.29 -8.45 14.90
CA SER A 126 5.70 -8.57 14.56
C SER A 126 6.43 -9.71 15.31
N GLY A 127 5.78 -10.36 16.28
CA GLY A 127 6.39 -11.41 17.11
C GLY A 127 7.44 -10.92 18.10
N LYS A 128 7.63 -9.60 18.25
CA LYS A 128 8.61 -9.01 19.16
C LYS A 128 8.26 -9.29 20.62
N MET A 129 6.97 -9.25 20.99
CA MET A 129 6.53 -9.64 22.34
C MET A 129 6.96 -11.04 22.70
N ALA A 130 6.72 -12.02 21.83
CA ALA A 130 7.07 -13.41 22.08
C ALA A 130 8.57 -13.59 22.29
N ARG A 131 9.40 -12.94 21.46
CA ARG A 131 10.87 -12.96 21.59
C ARG A 131 11.35 -12.36 22.91
N VAL A 132 10.77 -11.23 23.33
CA VAL A 132 11.14 -10.58 24.60
C VAL A 132 10.68 -11.43 25.80
N LYS A 133 9.47 -11.99 25.77
CA LYS A 133 8.97 -12.92 26.79
C LYS A 133 9.90 -14.12 26.96
N ALA A 134 10.30 -14.75 25.86
CA ALA A 134 11.23 -15.88 25.88
C ALA A 134 12.59 -15.51 26.50
N LYS A 135 13.12 -14.34 26.14
CA LYS A 135 14.39 -13.84 26.67
C LYS A 135 14.32 -13.55 28.18
N ILE A 136 13.23 -12.95 28.65
CA ILE A 136 13.01 -12.70 30.09
C ILE A 136 12.89 -14.02 30.85
N ALA A 137 12.15 -15.00 30.31
CA ALA A 137 12.01 -16.31 30.92
C ALA A 137 13.36 -17.04 31.05
N GLU A 138 14.21 -16.97 30.01
CA GLU A 138 15.57 -17.51 30.05
C GLU A 138 16.45 -16.79 31.09
N GLU A 139 16.42 -15.45 31.12
CA GLU A 139 17.16 -14.66 32.11
C GLU A 139 16.74 -15.04 33.55
N ASN A 140 15.45 -15.23 33.80
CA ASN A 140 14.91 -15.63 35.09
C ASN A 140 15.33 -17.07 35.47
N ARG A 141 15.25 -18.01 34.53
CA ARG A 141 15.75 -19.38 34.75
C ARG A 141 17.23 -19.38 35.13
N ARG A 142 18.04 -18.61 34.40
CA ARG A 142 19.48 -18.49 34.68
C ARG A 142 19.75 -17.89 36.06
N ARG A 143 18.96 -16.90 36.49
CA ARG A 143 19.07 -16.33 37.85
C ARG A 143 18.73 -17.37 38.93
N ALA A 144 17.62 -18.10 38.77
CA ALA A 144 17.21 -19.13 39.72
C ALA A 144 18.26 -20.26 39.86
N GLU A 145 18.84 -20.72 38.76
CA GLU A 145 19.93 -21.71 38.77
C GLU A 145 21.18 -21.20 39.50
N GLN A 146 21.54 -19.93 39.30
CA GLN A 146 22.68 -19.32 39.98
C GLN A 146 22.42 -19.16 41.49
N GLU A 147 21.21 -18.79 41.89
CA GLU A 147 20.82 -18.71 43.30
C GLU A 147 20.81 -20.08 43.98
N ALA A 148 20.31 -21.11 43.29
CA ALA A 148 20.34 -22.49 43.78
C ALA A 148 21.78 -23.00 43.99
N LYS A 149 22.70 -22.68 43.07
CA LYS A 149 24.13 -23.01 43.20
C LYS A 149 24.82 -22.30 44.38
N LYS A 150 24.35 -21.10 44.75
CA LYS A 150 24.95 -20.29 45.83
C LYS A 150 24.50 -20.70 47.24
N LYS A 151 23.41 -21.47 47.40
CA LYS A 151 22.98 -21.94 48.73
C LYS A 151 23.87 -23.11 49.18
N PRO A 152 24.74 -22.95 50.20
CA PRO A 152 25.55 -24.04 50.70
C PRO A 152 24.65 -25.14 51.29
N LYS A 153 24.96 -26.41 50.99
CA LYS A 153 24.33 -27.56 51.65
C LYS A 153 24.67 -27.48 53.14
N LYS A 154 23.69 -27.08 53.95
CA LYS A 154 23.74 -27.24 55.41
C LYS A 154 23.59 -28.71 55.78
#